data_AF-A0A2E2RBA4-F1
#
_entry.id   AF-A0A2E2RBA4-F1
#
_cell.length_a   1.000
_cell.length_b   1.000
_cell.length_c   1.000
_cell.angle_alpha   90.00
_cell.angle_beta   90.00
_cell.angle_gamma   90.00
#
_symmetry.space_group_name_H-M   'P 1'
#
loop_
_entity.id
_entity.type
_entity.pdbx_description
1 polymer ?
#
loop_
_entity_poly.entity_id
_entity_poly.type
_entity_poly.pdbx_seq_one_letter_code
_entity_poly.pdbx_strand_id
1 'polypeptide(L)'
;MKTPCPNCNQRLDIPEELAGQTIECPTCNTSITVPTSDLPAPEQNEANINRTTEIPNLQSRIKSKPSPKPSRSPKIKKINPVSRMMNEGADDGALHDFLPDKLMIGIPVVCSIISLLILTIFLGPIGLVIGLISLAITTIINSFFFIKTTNWICGRFVQQTPALITIFFTSSISGLLNSLAVMVGISNNEIISLLLLFAIQTYVFQLRLKEGLIKSLAIAVIMFVLNIILLFGLGCIFGLLAIGVVGSQM
;
A
#
# COMPACT_ATOMS: atom_id res chain seq x y z
N MET A 1 -35.76 12.44 21.03
CA MET A 1 -35.40 13.36 22.14
C MET A 1 -33.91 13.75 22.09
N LYS A 2 -33.51 14.84 22.75
CA LYS A 2 -32.08 15.21 22.96
C LYS A 2 -31.75 15.22 24.45
N THR A 3 -30.79 14.42 24.91
CA THR A 3 -30.39 14.36 26.34
C THR A 3 -28.87 14.51 26.51
N PRO A 4 -28.38 15.14 27.61
CA PRO A 4 -26.95 15.18 27.92
C PRO A 4 -26.50 13.93 28.68
N CYS A 5 -25.33 13.39 28.35
CA CYS A 5 -24.69 12.35 29.16
C CYS A 5 -24.24 12.90 30.53
N PRO A 6 -24.54 12.23 31.66
CA PRO A 6 -24.13 12.71 32.99
C PRO A 6 -22.61 12.67 33.21
N ASN A 7 -21.85 11.85 32.48
CA ASN A 7 -20.41 11.72 32.64
C ASN A 7 -19.61 12.72 31.76
N CYS A 8 -20.00 12.89 30.49
CA CYS A 8 -19.25 13.72 29.54
C CYS A 8 -19.98 14.99 29.05
N ASN A 9 -21.24 15.22 29.47
CA ASN A 9 -22.12 16.32 29.02
C ASN A 9 -22.33 16.43 27.49
N GLN A 10 -21.90 15.43 26.71
CA GLN A 10 -22.20 15.33 25.29
C GLN A 10 -23.72 15.22 25.10
N ARG A 11 -24.27 15.97 24.14
CA ARG A 11 -25.68 15.87 23.75
C ARG A 11 -25.85 14.68 22.82
N LEU A 12 -26.66 13.70 23.23
CA LEU A 12 -27.08 12.59 22.39
C LEU A 12 -28.45 12.93 21.78
N ASP A 13 -28.57 12.71 20.47
CA ASP A 13 -29.86 12.56 19.81
C ASP A 13 -30.27 11.09 19.94
N ILE A 14 -31.34 10.83 20.70
CA ILE A 14 -31.84 9.48 20.99
C ILE A 14 -33.25 9.37 20.40
N PRO A 15 -33.55 8.33 19.59
CA PRO A 15 -34.92 8.09 19.12
C PRO A 15 -35.84 7.74 20.29
N GLU A 16 -37.11 8.17 20.24
CA GLU A 16 -38.09 7.91 21.32
C GLU A 16 -38.29 6.41 21.60
N GLU A 17 -38.10 5.56 20.59
CA GLU A 17 -38.21 4.09 20.65
C GLU A 17 -37.23 3.42 21.64
N LEU A 18 -36.23 4.15 22.15
CA LEU A 18 -35.26 3.67 23.15
C LEU A 18 -35.45 4.30 24.55
N ALA A 19 -36.58 4.99 24.80
CA ALA A 19 -36.94 5.44 26.14
C ALA A 19 -37.02 4.26 27.13
N GLY A 20 -36.46 4.43 28.34
CA GLY A 20 -36.40 3.38 29.36
C GLY A 20 -35.27 2.35 29.18
N GLN A 21 -34.53 2.36 28.08
CA GLN A 21 -33.40 1.44 27.86
C GLN A 21 -32.06 2.03 28.34
N THR A 22 -31.09 1.16 28.63
CA THR A 22 -29.71 1.56 28.96
C THR A 22 -28.85 1.47 27.70
N ILE A 23 -28.36 2.62 27.23
CA ILE A 23 -27.49 2.74 26.05
C ILE A 23 -26.06 3.11 26.45
N GLU A 24 -25.05 2.72 25.69
CA GLU A 24 -23.68 3.20 25.90
C GLU A 24 -23.43 4.53 25.18
N CYS A 25 -22.76 5.46 25.85
CA CYS A 25 -22.38 6.73 25.24
C CYS A 25 -21.19 6.56 24.29
N PRO A 26 -21.31 6.83 22.97
CA PRO A 26 -20.24 6.64 21.99
C PRO A 26 -19.06 7.62 22.11
N THR A 27 -19.01 8.43 23.18
CA THR A 27 -17.95 9.41 23.47
C THR A 27 -17.18 9.07 24.76
N CYS A 28 -17.71 8.21 25.63
CA CYS A 28 -17.07 7.83 26.90
C CYS A 28 -17.37 6.40 27.37
N ASN A 29 -18.01 5.58 26.53
CA ASN A 29 -18.45 4.19 26.77
C ASN A 29 -19.08 3.96 28.15
N THR A 30 -19.78 4.97 28.64
CA THR A 30 -20.51 4.93 29.91
C THR A 30 -21.96 4.59 29.61
N SER A 31 -22.52 3.62 30.32
CA SER A 31 -23.94 3.29 30.26
C SER A 31 -24.79 4.44 30.80
N ILE A 32 -25.83 4.81 30.05
CA ILE A 32 -26.82 5.83 30.39
C ILE A 32 -28.20 5.18 30.28
N THR A 33 -28.95 5.12 31.37
CA THR A 33 -30.37 4.78 31.33
C THR A 33 -31.17 5.99 30.86
N VAL A 34 -31.94 5.85 29.78
CA VAL A 34 -32.71 6.93 29.16
C VAL A 34 -34.02 7.11 29.93
N PRO A 35 -34.29 8.26 30.57
CA PRO A 35 -35.50 8.44 31.38
C PRO A 35 -36.76 8.47 30.52
N THR A 36 -37.75 7.66 30.87
CA THR A 36 -39.08 7.66 30.25
C THR A 36 -39.84 8.94 30.63
N SER A 37 -40.46 9.61 29.64
CA SER A 37 -41.10 10.91 29.84
C SER A 37 -42.62 10.79 30.03
N ASP A 38 -43.04 10.38 31.24
CA ASP A 38 -44.43 10.46 31.69
C ASP A 38 -44.55 11.29 32.98
N LEU A 39 -45.55 12.17 33.02
CA LEU A 39 -45.94 13.04 34.14
C LEU A 39 -47.48 13.10 34.16
N PRO A 40 -48.13 13.05 35.34
CA PRO A 40 -48.10 14.21 36.24
C PRO A 40 -47.93 13.89 37.75
N ALA A 41 -47.86 14.97 38.54
CA ALA A 41 -47.74 15.03 40.00
C ALA A 41 -49.13 14.95 40.71
N PRO A 42 -49.30 15.09 42.06
CA PRO A 42 -48.34 15.55 43.09
C PRO A 42 -48.41 14.81 44.48
N GLU A 43 -47.75 15.42 45.49
CA GLU A 43 -48.09 15.45 46.94
C GLU A 43 -47.12 14.84 48.00
N GLN A 44 -46.41 15.77 48.68
CA GLN A 44 -46.24 15.90 50.16
C GLN A 44 -45.33 14.97 51.03
N ASN A 45 -44.79 15.62 52.09
CA ASN A 45 -44.34 15.10 53.41
C ASN A 45 -42.85 14.75 53.71
N GLU A 46 -42.12 15.78 54.14
CA GLU A 46 -41.42 15.94 55.43
C GLU A 46 -40.52 14.85 56.10
N ALA A 47 -39.28 15.29 56.37
CA ALA A 47 -38.54 15.19 57.65
C ALA A 47 -37.80 13.90 58.10
N ASN A 48 -36.85 14.13 59.03
CA ASN A 48 -36.01 13.19 59.81
C ASN A 48 -34.96 12.33 59.05
N ILE A 49 -33.94 11.72 59.70
CA ILE A 49 -32.88 12.23 60.61
C ILE A 49 -31.89 11.09 60.96
N ASN A 50 -30.60 11.40 61.16
CA ASN A 50 -29.55 10.66 61.91
C ASN A 50 -29.12 9.20 61.59
N ARG A 51 -27.78 9.08 61.52
CA ARG A 51 -26.88 8.00 62.04
C ARG A 51 -26.73 6.71 61.20
N THR A 52 -25.53 6.13 60.97
CA THR A 52 -24.36 5.75 61.84
C THR A 52 -24.69 4.54 62.74
N THR A 53 -23.84 3.54 63.01
CA THR A 53 -22.47 3.11 62.55
C THR A 53 -22.58 1.71 61.87
N GLU A 54 -21.59 0.80 61.62
CA GLU A 54 -20.12 0.61 61.76
C GLU A 54 -19.68 -0.38 60.60
N ILE A 55 -18.46 -0.60 60.08
CA ILE A 55 -17.04 -0.54 60.54
C ILE A 55 -16.71 -1.70 61.53
N PRO A 56 -15.50 -2.34 61.56
CA PRO A 56 -14.23 -2.13 60.84
C PRO A 56 -13.86 -3.35 59.91
N ASN A 57 -12.63 -3.64 59.42
CA ASN A 57 -11.27 -3.19 59.76
C ASN A 57 -10.22 -3.41 58.63
N LEU A 58 -9.18 -2.56 58.59
CA LEU A 58 -7.72 -2.77 58.34
C LEU A 58 -7.20 -3.83 57.30
N GLN A 59 -6.06 -3.65 56.58
CA GLN A 59 -4.97 -2.65 56.72
C GLN A 59 -4.06 -2.50 55.47
N SER A 60 -3.50 -1.29 55.28
CA SER A 60 -2.23 -0.98 54.55
C SER A 60 -2.26 -1.00 52.99
N ARG A 61 -1.37 -0.30 52.24
CA ARG A 61 -0.23 0.56 52.66
C ARG A 61 0.08 1.73 51.68
N ILE A 62 -0.28 2.95 52.10
CA ILE A 62 0.41 4.26 51.95
C ILE A 62 1.48 4.42 50.82
N LYS A 63 1.26 5.38 49.87
CA LYS A 63 2.24 6.46 49.51
C LYS A 63 1.74 7.58 48.54
N SER A 64 1.26 8.68 49.14
CA SER A 64 1.56 10.11 48.86
C SER A 64 1.78 10.70 47.43
N LYS A 65 0.98 11.75 47.11
CA LYS A 65 1.27 12.99 46.31
C LYS A 65 1.60 12.88 44.80
N PRO A 66 1.48 13.99 44.00
CA PRO A 66 0.59 15.16 44.11
C PRO A 66 -0.19 15.47 42.80
N SER A 67 -1.09 16.46 42.80
CA SER A 67 -1.96 16.82 41.67
C SER A 67 -1.25 17.48 40.46
N PRO A 68 -1.54 17.06 39.21
CA PRO A 68 -1.20 17.80 37.98
C PRO A 68 -2.20 18.92 37.62
N LYS A 69 -1.80 19.80 36.69
CA LYS A 69 -2.56 20.94 36.16
C LYS A 69 -3.61 20.53 35.08
N PRO A 70 -4.61 21.39 34.76
CA PRO A 70 -5.69 21.05 33.83
C PRO A 70 -5.19 20.76 32.41
N SER A 71 -5.79 19.75 31.77
CA SER A 71 -5.47 19.35 30.41
C SER A 71 -6.03 20.33 29.37
N ARG A 72 -5.35 20.46 28.23
CA ARG A 72 -5.79 21.33 27.11
C ARG A 72 -7.05 20.79 26.47
N SER A 73 -8.01 21.68 26.19
CA SER A 73 -9.11 21.39 25.29
C SER A 73 -8.59 21.09 23.87
N PRO A 74 -9.06 20.03 23.20
CA PRO A 74 -8.71 19.78 21.82
C PRO A 74 -9.41 20.81 20.93
N LYS A 75 -8.64 21.73 20.33
CA LYS A 75 -9.14 22.57 19.24
C LYS A 75 -9.55 21.66 18.09
N ILE A 76 -10.85 21.51 17.86
CA ILE A 76 -11.40 20.94 16.61
C ILE A 76 -10.95 21.86 15.47
N LYS A 77 -9.83 21.50 14.83
CA LYS A 77 -9.30 22.23 13.68
C LYS A 77 -10.27 22.00 12.54
N LYS A 78 -11.00 23.05 12.12
CA LYS A 78 -11.98 23.00 11.04
C LYS A 78 -11.26 22.71 9.72
N ILE A 79 -11.11 21.42 9.37
CA ILE A 79 -10.48 20.97 8.13
C ILE A 79 -11.36 21.46 6.96
N ASN A 80 -10.77 22.24 6.07
CA ASN A 80 -11.47 22.74 4.88
C ASN A 80 -11.58 21.57 3.88
N PRO A 81 -12.70 21.36 3.17
CA PRO A 81 -12.86 20.20 2.29
C PRO A 81 -11.79 20.12 1.19
N VAL A 82 -11.30 21.26 0.71
CA VAL A 82 -10.16 21.36 -0.24
C VAL A 82 -8.89 20.69 0.31
N SER A 83 -8.60 20.85 1.61
CA SER A 83 -7.46 20.20 2.28
C SER A 83 -7.66 18.70 2.56
N ARG A 84 -8.83 18.14 2.26
CA ARG A 84 -9.06 16.69 2.28
C ARG A 84 -8.59 16.05 0.97
N MET A 85 -9.05 16.61 -0.15
CA MET A 85 -8.72 16.17 -1.51
C MET A 85 -7.20 16.22 -1.80
N MET A 86 -6.48 17.20 -1.22
CA MET A 86 -5.02 17.28 -1.35
C MET A 86 -4.26 16.25 -0.49
N ASN A 87 -4.89 15.66 0.54
CA ASN A 87 -4.29 14.62 1.37
C ASN A 87 -4.68 13.21 0.89
N GLU A 88 -5.83 13.04 0.25
CA GLU A 88 -6.26 11.78 -0.38
C GLU A 88 -5.36 11.39 -1.58
N GLY A 89 -4.61 12.35 -2.13
CA GLY A 89 -3.51 12.12 -3.09
C GLY A 89 -2.12 11.94 -2.45
N ALA A 90 -2.03 11.68 -1.14
CA ALA A 90 -0.76 11.55 -0.41
C ALA A 90 -0.62 10.23 0.39
N ASP A 91 -1.59 9.31 0.32
CA ASP A 91 -1.58 8.02 1.02
C ASP A 91 -0.87 6.88 0.24
N ASP A 92 0.12 7.25 -0.57
CA ASP A 92 1.08 6.30 -1.17
C ASP A 92 2.02 5.69 -0.10
N GLY A 93 2.00 6.19 1.14
CA GLY A 93 2.90 5.79 2.23
C GLY A 93 2.92 4.28 2.50
N ALA A 94 1.76 3.61 2.37
CA ALA A 94 1.63 2.16 2.55
C ALA A 94 2.33 1.30 1.46
N LEU A 95 3.06 1.93 0.53
CA LEU A 95 3.90 1.28 -0.47
C LEU A 95 5.35 1.02 0.01
N HIS A 96 5.84 1.80 0.98
CA HIS A 96 7.26 1.81 1.37
C HIS A 96 7.66 0.71 2.38
N ASP A 97 6.71 0.10 3.09
CA ASP A 97 6.99 -0.91 4.14
C ASP A 97 7.60 -2.22 3.60
N PHE A 98 7.39 -2.56 2.32
CA PHE A 98 7.75 -3.88 1.78
C PHE A 98 9.22 -4.00 1.33
N LEU A 99 9.80 -2.91 0.83
CA LEU A 99 11.24 -2.78 0.57
C LEU A 99 11.64 -1.31 0.79
N PRO A 100 12.66 -1.01 1.61
CA PRO A 100 13.15 0.37 1.73
C PRO A 100 13.70 0.84 0.37
N ASP A 101 13.42 2.09 0.00
CA ASP A 101 13.65 2.61 -1.37
C ASP A 101 15.09 2.42 -1.88
N LYS A 102 16.06 2.53 -0.97
CA LYS A 102 17.49 2.29 -1.27
C LYS A 102 17.76 0.86 -1.77
N LEU A 103 17.04 -0.13 -1.26
CA LEU A 103 17.14 -1.53 -1.69
C LEU A 103 16.39 -1.75 -3.01
N MET A 104 15.21 -1.13 -3.13
CA MET A 104 14.35 -1.22 -4.31
C MET A 104 14.97 -0.57 -5.57
N ILE A 105 15.81 0.46 -5.40
CA ILE A 105 16.63 1.06 -6.47
C ILE A 105 17.98 0.34 -6.59
N GLY A 106 18.62 -0.02 -5.47
CA GLY A 106 19.96 -0.61 -5.45
C GLY A 106 20.05 -1.99 -6.08
N ILE A 107 19.14 -2.92 -5.75
CA ILE A 107 19.12 -4.28 -6.31
C ILE A 107 19.10 -4.27 -7.84
N PRO A 108 18.13 -3.62 -8.52
CA PRO A 108 18.04 -3.74 -9.98
C PRO A 108 19.15 -2.99 -10.72
N VAL A 109 19.70 -1.90 -10.15
CA VAL A 109 20.93 -1.28 -10.69
C VAL A 109 22.08 -2.29 -10.66
N VAL A 110 22.31 -2.98 -9.54
CA VAL A 110 23.35 -4.02 -9.42
C VAL A 110 23.08 -5.20 -10.37
N CYS A 111 21.85 -5.73 -10.41
CA CYS A 111 21.48 -6.81 -11.33
C CYS A 111 21.69 -6.41 -12.80
N SER A 112 21.34 -5.17 -13.18
CA SER A 112 21.55 -4.64 -14.52
C SER A 112 23.03 -4.52 -14.87
N ILE A 113 23.87 -4.03 -13.95
CA ILE A 113 25.31 -3.90 -14.16
C ILE A 113 25.94 -5.29 -14.37
N ILE A 114 25.59 -6.28 -13.54
CA ILE A 114 26.08 -7.66 -13.69
C ILE A 114 25.62 -8.27 -15.02
N SER A 115 24.36 -8.09 -15.40
CA SER A 115 23.81 -8.59 -16.68
C SER A 115 24.54 -8.00 -17.89
N LEU A 116 24.77 -6.69 -17.89
CA LEU A 116 25.50 -5.98 -18.95
C LEU A 116 26.98 -6.39 -18.99
N LEU A 117 27.61 -6.62 -17.84
CA LEU A 117 28.99 -7.10 -17.76
C LEU A 117 29.13 -8.51 -18.33
N ILE A 118 28.21 -9.43 -18.01
CA ILE A 118 28.16 -10.77 -18.63
C ILE A 118 27.95 -10.65 -20.15
N LEU A 119 27.00 -9.83 -20.61
CA LEU A 119 26.75 -9.59 -22.03
C LEU A 119 27.98 -8.99 -22.75
N THR A 120 28.78 -8.17 -22.06
CA THR A 120 30.04 -7.60 -22.58
C THR A 120 31.12 -8.66 -22.73
N ILE A 121 31.17 -9.67 -21.84
CA ILE A 121 32.11 -10.80 -21.95
C ILE A 121 31.77 -11.68 -23.15
N PHE A 122 30.49 -11.92 -23.44
CA PHE A 122 30.05 -12.78 -24.56
C PHE A 122 30.01 -12.08 -25.92
N LEU A 123 29.56 -10.82 -26.00
CA LEU A 123 29.32 -10.08 -27.26
C LEU A 123 30.20 -8.82 -27.42
N GLY A 124 31.18 -8.63 -26.54
CA GLY A 124 32.06 -7.46 -26.56
C GLY A 124 31.33 -6.13 -26.32
N PRO A 125 31.93 -4.99 -26.72
CA PRO A 125 31.32 -3.67 -26.52
C PRO A 125 30.03 -3.47 -27.33
N ILE A 126 29.84 -4.22 -28.42
CA ILE A 126 28.60 -4.21 -29.22
C ILE A 126 27.44 -4.76 -28.38
N GLY A 127 27.67 -5.84 -27.62
CA GLY A 127 26.70 -6.38 -26.66
C GLY A 127 26.28 -5.38 -25.59
N LEU A 128 27.23 -4.63 -25.03
CA LEU A 128 26.93 -3.58 -24.04
C LEU A 128 26.00 -2.50 -24.61
N VAL A 129 26.26 -2.01 -25.82
CA VAL A 129 25.44 -0.98 -26.48
C VAL A 129 24.04 -1.52 -26.81
N ILE A 130 23.94 -2.71 -27.39
CA ILE A 130 22.66 -3.38 -27.69
C ILE A 130 21.86 -3.62 -26.39
N GLY A 131 22.51 -4.08 -25.32
CA GLY A 131 21.89 -4.33 -24.02
C GLY A 131 21.33 -3.06 -23.37
N LEU A 132 22.10 -1.96 -23.36
CA LEU A 132 21.65 -0.67 -22.84
C LEU A 132 20.45 -0.11 -23.63
N ILE A 133 20.50 -0.17 -24.96
CA ILE A 133 19.41 0.28 -25.83
C ILE A 133 18.15 -0.57 -25.60
N SER A 134 18.30 -1.90 -25.57
CA SER A 134 17.20 -2.85 -25.33
C SER A 134 16.53 -2.61 -23.97
N LEU A 135 17.33 -2.44 -22.91
CA LEU A 135 16.86 -2.18 -21.56
C LEU A 135 16.12 -0.84 -21.47
N ALA A 136 16.65 0.21 -22.08
CA ALA A 136 16.03 1.53 -22.09
C ALA A 136 14.68 1.51 -22.83
N ILE A 137 14.63 0.98 -24.05
CA ILE A 137 13.40 0.87 -24.86
C ILE A 137 12.35 0.03 -24.12
N THR A 138 12.73 -1.15 -23.63
CA THR A 138 11.81 -2.06 -22.92
C THR A 138 11.26 -1.42 -21.65
N THR A 139 12.10 -0.76 -20.85
CA THR A 139 11.67 -0.08 -19.62
C THR A 139 10.70 1.07 -19.91
N ILE A 140 10.96 1.88 -20.94
CA ILE A 140 10.11 3.01 -21.33
C ILE A 140 8.74 2.52 -21.82
N ILE A 141 8.72 1.55 -22.74
CA ILE A 141 7.46 1.04 -23.32
C ILE A 141 6.63 0.32 -22.25
N ASN A 142 7.23 -0.58 -21.48
CA ASN A 142 6.52 -1.30 -20.42
C ASN A 142 6.01 -0.35 -19.33
N SER A 143 6.74 0.72 -18.98
CA SER A 143 6.25 1.72 -18.02
C SER A 143 5.00 2.45 -18.54
N PHE A 144 5.02 2.91 -19.80
CA PHE A 144 3.86 3.57 -20.42
C PHE A 144 2.64 2.63 -20.50
N PHE A 145 2.84 1.40 -20.96
CA PHE A 145 1.76 0.42 -21.04
C PHE A 145 1.26 -0.02 -19.66
N PHE A 146 2.13 -0.13 -18.65
CA PHE A 146 1.72 -0.46 -17.27
C PHE A 146 0.85 0.64 -16.67
N ILE A 147 1.19 1.92 -16.84
CA ILE A 147 0.37 3.06 -16.37
C ILE A 147 -1.00 3.06 -17.08
N LYS A 148 -1.05 2.81 -18.39
CA LYS A 148 -2.30 2.74 -19.15
C LYS A 148 -3.17 1.54 -18.76
N THR A 149 -2.55 0.39 -18.52
CA THR A 149 -3.21 -0.87 -18.18
C THR A 149 -3.72 -0.89 -16.73
N THR A 150 -2.94 -0.34 -15.78
CA THR A 150 -3.40 -0.14 -14.40
C THR A 150 -4.56 0.86 -14.34
N ASN A 151 -4.49 2.00 -15.02
CA ASN A 151 -5.61 2.95 -15.06
C ASN A 151 -6.90 2.29 -15.61
N TRP A 152 -6.80 1.45 -16.64
CA TRP A 152 -7.95 0.75 -17.23
C TRP A 152 -8.55 -0.35 -16.33
N ILE A 153 -7.74 -1.11 -15.59
CA ILE A 153 -8.18 -2.28 -14.79
C ILE A 153 -8.46 -1.92 -13.32
N CYS A 154 -7.69 -0.98 -12.76
CA CYS A 154 -7.82 -0.52 -11.38
C CYS A 154 -8.76 0.68 -11.25
N GLY A 155 -8.95 1.48 -12.31
CA GLY A 155 -9.70 2.73 -12.27
C GLY A 155 -8.99 3.86 -11.51
N ARG A 156 -7.69 3.69 -11.22
CA ARG A 156 -6.86 4.65 -10.48
C ARG A 156 -5.62 5.01 -11.27
N PHE A 157 -5.22 6.28 -11.22
CA PHE A 157 -3.96 6.73 -11.80
C PHE A 157 -2.78 6.25 -10.95
N VAL A 158 -1.77 5.65 -11.59
CA VAL A 158 -0.51 5.24 -10.94
C VAL A 158 0.58 6.19 -11.38
N GLN A 159 1.28 6.80 -10.41
CA GLN A 159 2.32 7.78 -10.70
C GLN A 159 3.52 7.14 -11.43
N GLN A 160 4.13 7.90 -12.34
CA GLN A 160 5.15 7.41 -13.27
C GLN A 160 6.40 6.84 -12.57
N THR A 161 6.79 7.40 -11.42
CA THR A 161 7.99 6.97 -10.66
C THR A 161 7.87 5.54 -10.11
N PRO A 162 6.86 5.17 -9.29
CA PRO A 162 6.73 3.80 -8.81
C PRO A 162 6.44 2.80 -9.94
N ALA A 163 5.73 3.20 -11.01
CA ALA A 163 5.58 2.37 -12.20
C ALA A 163 6.93 2.02 -12.84
N LEU A 164 7.76 3.02 -13.15
CA LEU A 164 9.07 2.85 -13.77
C LEU A 164 10.01 2.00 -12.90
N ILE A 165 10.07 2.25 -11.59
CA ILE A 165 10.90 1.45 -10.67
C ILE A 165 10.47 -0.02 -10.67
N THR A 166 9.15 -0.31 -10.72
CA THR A 166 8.63 -1.69 -10.71
C THR A 166 8.99 -2.44 -12.00
N ILE A 167 8.85 -1.78 -13.15
CA ILE A 167 9.20 -2.35 -14.46
C ILE A 167 10.71 -2.53 -14.60
N PHE A 168 11.50 -1.56 -14.16
CA PHE A 168 12.96 -1.69 -14.12
C PHE A 168 13.39 -2.86 -13.22
N PHE A 169 12.77 -2.99 -12.03
CA PHE A 169 13.05 -4.07 -11.09
C PHE A 169 12.89 -5.46 -11.70
N THR A 170 11.74 -5.75 -12.32
CA THR A 170 11.51 -7.07 -12.93
C THR A 170 12.33 -7.27 -14.21
N SER A 171 12.58 -6.22 -15.00
CA SER A 171 13.45 -6.29 -16.18
C SER A 171 14.90 -6.63 -15.83
N SER A 172 15.48 -5.99 -14.79
CA SER A 172 16.85 -6.26 -14.35
C SER A 172 17.02 -7.65 -13.72
N ILE A 173 16.01 -8.15 -13.00
CA ILE A 173 16.01 -9.53 -12.48
C ILE A 173 15.89 -10.53 -13.64
N SER A 174 15.01 -10.27 -14.62
CA SER A 174 14.87 -11.10 -15.82
C SER A 174 16.16 -11.19 -16.62
N GLY A 175 16.84 -10.06 -16.84
CA GLY A 175 18.14 -10.01 -17.51
C GLY A 175 19.19 -10.83 -16.77
N LEU A 176 19.28 -10.68 -15.44
CA LEU A 176 20.28 -11.38 -14.64
C LEU A 176 20.06 -12.90 -14.63
N LEU A 177 18.81 -13.36 -14.46
CA LEU A 177 18.48 -14.78 -14.50
C LEU A 177 18.82 -15.40 -15.85
N ASN A 178 18.54 -14.70 -16.96
CA ASN A 178 18.85 -15.19 -18.30
C ASN A 178 20.36 -15.19 -18.60
N SER A 179 21.07 -14.11 -18.24
CA SER A 179 22.54 -14.04 -18.38
C SER A 179 23.25 -15.12 -17.56
N LEU A 180 22.76 -15.40 -16.34
CA LEU A 180 23.31 -16.45 -15.47
C LEU A 180 23.02 -17.85 -16.02
N ALA A 181 21.81 -18.09 -16.55
CA ALA A 181 21.46 -19.36 -17.19
C ALA A 181 22.37 -19.71 -18.37
N VAL A 182 22.64 -18.74 -19.24
CA VAL A 182 23.58 -18.87 -20.36
C VAL A 182 25.00 -19.16 -19.85
N MET A 183 25.46 -18.44 -18.83
CA MET A 183 26.81 -18.60 -18.26
C MET A 183 27.03 -19.97 -17.60
N VAL A 184 26.00 -20.55 -16.97
CA VAL A 184 26.08 -21.89 -16.34
C VAL A 184 25.88 -23.02 -17.37
N GLY A 185 25.55 -22.70 -18.63
CA GLY A 185 25.35 -23.68 -19.69
C GLY A 185 24.14 -24.58 -19.47
N ILE A 186 23.17 -24.14 -18.67
CA ILE A 186 21.93 -24.91 -18.44
C ILE A 186 21.13 -24.88 -19.74
N SER A 187 20.92 -26.05 -20.34
CA SER A 187 19.98 -26.25 -21.45
C SER A 187 18.54 -26.13 -20.93
N ASN A 188 18.16 -24.93 -20.52
CA ASN A 188 16.84 -24.63 -20.00
C ASN A 188 15.80 -24.83 -21.09
N ASN A 189 14.68 -25.45 -20.72
CA ASN A 189 13.46 -25.28 -21.49
C ASN A 189 13.08 -23.79 -21.41
N GLU A 190 13.21 -23.05 -22.50
CA GLU A 190 12.80 -21.63 -22.65
C GLU A 190 11.45 -21.35 -21.97
N ILE A 191 10.50 -22.28 -22.15
CA ILE A 191 9.15 -22.28 -21.57
C ILE A 191 9.17 -22.18 -20.03
N ILE A 192 10.08 -22.88 -19.34
CA ILE A 192 10.20 -22.85 -17.88
C ILE A 192 10.77 -21.49 -17.42
N SER A 193 11.75 -20.94 -18.15
CA SER A 193 12.28 -19.59 -17.88
C SER A 193 11.16 -18.55 -18.02
N LEU A 194 10.44 -18.55 -19.14
CA LEU A 194 9.30 -17.67 -19.39
C LEU A 194 8.18 -17.80 -18.34
N LEU A 195 7.85 -19.03 -17.91
CA LEU A 195 6.85 -19.28 -16.89
C LEU A 195 7.28 -18.77 -15.50
N LEU A 196 8.56 -18.93 -15.14
CA LEU A 196 9.12 -18.40 -13.90
C LEU A 196 9.11 -16.87 -13.90
N LEU A 197 9.50 -16.24 -15.01
CA LEU A 197 9.45 -14.78 -15.19
C LEU A 197 8.01 -14.25 -15.10
N PHE A 198 7.05 -14.93 -15.71
CA PHE A 198 5.63 -14.60 -15.58
C PHE A 198 5.13 -14.71 -14.11
N ALA A 199 5.53 -15.75 -13.39
CA ALA A 199 5.19 -15.92 -11.98
C ALA A 199 5.79 -14.80 -11.10
N ILE A 200 7.07 -14.46 -11.31
CA ILE A 200 7.73 -13.34 -10.61
C ILE A 200 7.03 -12.01 -10.91
N GLN A 201 6.74 -11.73 -12.18
CA GLN A 201 6.04 -10.51 -12.60
C GLN A 201 4.66 -10.38 -11.94
N THR A 202 3.90 -11.49 -11.90
CA THR A 202 2.59 -11.55 -11.25
C THR A 202 2.70 -11.33 -9.73
N TYR A 203 3.69 -11.93 -9.07
CA TYR A 203 3.92 -11.78 -7.64
C TYR A 203 4.35 -10.35 -7.25
N VAL A 204 5.19 -9.70 -8.05
CA VAL A 204 5.56 -8.29 -7.84
C VAL A 204 4.35 -7.37 -8.02
N PHE A 205 3.48 -7.62 -9.01
CA PHE A 205 2.25 -6.84 -9.20
C PHE A 205 1.21 -7.06 -8.09
N GLN A 206 1.10 -8.27 -7.55
CA GLN A 206 0.29 -8.57 -6.36
C GLN A 206 0.69 -7.69 -5.17
N LEU A 207 1.97 -7.73 -4.78
CA LEU A 207 2.51 -6.97 -3.65
C LEU A 207 2.36 -5.45 -3.85
N ARG A 208 2.53 -4.97 -5.09
CA ARG A 208 2.40 -3.56 -5.45
C ARG A 208 0.99 -3.01 -5.39
N LEU A 209 0.03 -3.71 -5.99
CA LEU A 209 -1.30 -3.15 -6.24
C LEU A 209 -2.25 -3.35 -5.06
N LYS A 210 -2.13 -4.48 -4.35
CA LYS A 210 -3.01 -4.93 -3.26
C LYS A 210 -4.50 -5.06 -3.61
N GLU A 211 -4.88 -4.95 -4.89
CA GLU A 211 -6.29 -5.04 -5.37
C GLU A 211 -6.78 -6.48 -5.67
N GLY A 212 -6.06 -7.49 -5.20
CA GLY A 212 -6.43 -8.90 -5.34
C GLY A 212 -5.95 -9.58 -6.64
N LEU A 213 -5.85 -10.91 -6.56
CA LEU A 213 -5.13 -11.76 -7.50
C LEU A 213 -5.58 -11.59 -8.96
N ILE A 214 -6.89 -11.47 -9.18
CA ILE A 214 -7.48 -11.43 -10.53
C ILE A 214 -7.01 -10.18 -11.30
N LYS A 215 -6.99 -9.01 -10.67
CA LYS A 215 -6.52 -7.77 -11.32
C LYS A 215 -5.03 -7.83 -11.62
N SER A 216 -4.21 -8.24 -10.65
CA SER A 216 -2.76 -8.38 -10.84
C SER A 216 -2.40 -9.40 -11.92
N LEU A 217 -3.16 -10.49 -12.03
CA LEU A 217 -2.96 -11.52 -13.05
C LEU A 217 -3.31 -10.99 -14.45
N ALA A 218 -4.43 -10.27 -14.60
CA ALA A 218 -4.81 -9.63 -15.86
C ALA A 218 -3.73 -8.64 -16.34
N ILE A 219 -3.21 -7.80 -15.44
CA ILE A 219 -2.12 -6.86 -15.73
C ILE A 219 -0.83 -7.62 -16.09
N ALA A 220 -0.48 -8.69 -15.37
CA ALA A 220 0.69 -9.52 -15.66
C ALA A 220 0.61 -10.19 -17.04
N VAL A 221 -0.55 -10.74 -17.43
CA VAL A 221 -0.76 -11.36 -18.75
C VAL A 221 -0.57 -10.33 -19.87
N ILE A 222 -1.14 -9.12 -19.73
CA ILE A 222 -0.99 -8.06 -20.73
C ILE A 222 0.48 -7.62 -20.87
N MET A 223 1.19 -7.43 -19.75
CA MET A 223 2.63 -7.09 -19.77
C MET A 223 3.50 -8.23 -20.32
N PHE A 224 3.13 -9.49 -20.08
CA PHE A 224 3.87 -10.65 -20.59
C PHE A 224 3.71 -10.81 -22.10
N VAL A 225 2.50 -10.64 -22.65
CA VAL A 225 2.26 -10.61 -24.10
C VAL A 225 3.00 -9.44 -24.75
N LEU A 226 2.99 -8.25 -24.12
CA LEU A 226 3.77 -7.11 -24.59
C LEU A 226 5.28 -7.40 -24.61
N ASN A 227 5.83 -8.04 -23.57
CA ASN A 227 7.23 -8.45 -23.51
C ASN A 227 7.61 -9.42 -24.63
N ILE A 228 6.75 -10.39 -24.97
CA ILE A 228 7.00 -11.31 -26.10
C ILE A 228 7.02 -10.54 -27.44
N ILE A 229 6.10 -9.60 -27.64
CA ILE A 229 6.05 -8.76 -28.85
C ILE A 229 7.31 -7.86 -28.94
N LEU A 230 7.74 -7.28 -27.82
CA LEU A 230 8.96 -6.47 -27.75
C LEU A 230 10.23 -7.30 -27.99
N LEU A 231 10.32 -8.50 -27.41
CA LEU A 231 11.45 -9.41 -27.62
C LEU A 231 11.57 -9.81 -29.10
N PHE A 232 10.46 -10.16 -29.75
CA PHE A 232 10.43 -10.47 -31.18
C PHE A 232 10.80 -9.25 -32.04
N GLY A 233 10.18 -8.09 -31.79
CA GLY A 233 10.44 -6.85 -32.54
C GLY A 233 11.89 -6.36 -32.42
N LEU A 234 12.44 -6.32 -31.20
CA LEU A 234 13.85 -5.98 -30.97
C LEU A 234 14.78 -7.03 -31.59
N GLY A 235 14.47 -8.32 -31.46
CA GLY A 235 15.22 -9.42 -32.07
C GLY A 235 15.32 -9.28 -33.60
N CYS A 236 14.21 -8.98 -34.28
CA CYS A 236 14.22 -8.70 -35.72
C CYS A 236 15.07 -7.46 -36.08
N ILE A 237 14.96 -6.37 -35.31
CA ILE A 237 15.75 -5.14 -35.56
C ILE A 237 17.25 -5.41 -35.40
N PHE A 238 17.68 -6.04 -34.30
CA PHE A 238 19.10 -6.34 -34.07
C PHE A 238 19.63 -7.42 -35.03
N GLY A 239 18.80 -8.39 -35.44
CA GLY A 239 19.16 -9.36 -36.49
C GLY A 239 19.43 -8.70 -37.84
N LEU A 240 18.56 -7.77 -38.28
CA LEU A 240 18.77 -7.01 -39.50
C LEU A 240 20.01 -6.10 -39.42
N LEU A 241 20.25 -5.45 -38.28
CA LEU A 241 21.46 -4.66 -38.05
C LEU A 241 22.73 -5.52 -38.09
N ALA A 242 22.72 -6.72 -37.49
CA ALA A 242 23.86 -7.63 -37.54
C ALA A 242 24.17 -8.10 -38.97
N ILE A 243 23.14 -8.45 -39.76
CA ILE A 243 23.30 -8.80 -41.17
C ILE A 243 23.87 -7.61 -41.97
N GLY A 244 23.36 -6.40 -41.76
CA GLY A 244 23.86 -5.20 -42.42
C GLY A 244 25.31 -4.85 -42.09
N VAL A 245 25.72 -5.00 -40.82
CA VAL A 245 27.11 -4.77 -40.40
C VAL A 245 28.05 -5.83 -40.99
N VAL A 246 27.69 -7.12 -40.91
CA VAL A 246 28.51 -8.21 -41.49
C VAL A 246 28.60 -8.09 -43.02
N GLY A 247 27.49 -7.77 -43.69
CA GLY A 247 27.45 -7.55 -45.14
C GLY A 247 28.16 -6.28 -45.63
N SER A 248 28.64 -5.42 -44.72
CA SER A 248 29.49 -4.25 -45.03
C SER A 248 31.00 -4.51 -44.85
N GLN A 249 31.36 -5.73 -44.43
CA GLN A 249 32.74 -6.17 -44.13
C GLN A 249 33.20 -7.31 -45.06
N MET A 250 32.47 -7.58 -46.14
CA MET A 250 32.74 -8.58 -47.18
C MET A 250 32.80 -7.93 -48.56
#